data_AF-A0A1B9ISG1-F1
#
_entry.id   AF-A0A1B9ISG1-F1
#
_cell.length_a   1.000
_cell.length_b   1.000
_cell.length_c   1.000
_cell.angle_alpha   90.00
_cell.angle_beta   90.00
_cell.angle_gamma   90.00
#
_symmetry.space_group_name_H-M   'P 1'
#
loop_
_entity.id
_entity.type
_entity.pdbx_description
1 polymer ?
#
loop_
_entity_poly.entity_id
_entity_poly.type
_entity_poly.pdbx_seq_one_letter_code
_entity_poly.pdbx_strand_id
1 'polypeptide(L)'
;MASSGYTDAIMLFGDSLTQAATDGSLTQRMTEYYMRRCDIVNRGYGGELAIPVFEQVFATREAREKGYAQHVKLITIWLGANDATLPDTPQYVPLDRYKSNLAQLIRYIKDPSSDYYSPETKMILINAPPIIESAWVEARVEKWKSFGSEGPKPEQNRDRKVTKQYADAALEVAKEQGVEGVDLWTAIVQAAGGEGADQLAPYFYDGLHLTSEGYAILFKALSDLIVSKFPGLNPETMPMRMPHWADVDLANPREAFEKVKKGRLAGEL
;
A
#
# COMPACT_ATOMS: atom_id res chain seq x y z
N MET A 1 23.77 -7.20 -8.25
CA MET A 1 22.74 -6.93 -7.24
C MET A 1 22.98 -5.53 -6.69
N ALA A 2 21.96 -4.68 -6.61
CA ALA A 2 22.07 -3.40 -5.92
C ALA A 2 22.25 -3.65 -4.42
N SER A 3 22.99 -2.77 -3.72
CA SER A 3 23.17 -2.89 -2.26
C SER A 3 21.86 -2.51 -1.56
N SER A 4 20.90 -3.41 -1.48
CA SER A 4 19.59 -3.16 -0.85
C SER A 4 19.74 -2.59 0.56
N GLY A 5 20.73 -3.03 1.33
CA GLY A 5 21.04 -2.49 2.67
C GLY A 5 21.62 -1.07 2.73
N TYR A 6 21.60 -0.25 1.66
CA TYR A 6 22.00 1.17 1.77
C TYR A 6 20.88 2.09 2.24
N THR A 7 19.62 1.71 2.08
CA THR A 7 18.46 2.52 2.47
C THR A 7 17.34 1.65 3.00
N ASP A 8 16.59 2.20 3.94
CA ASP A 8 15.33 1.62 4.39
C ASP A 8 14.26 1.71 3.29
N ALA A 9 13.19 0.93 3.48
CA ALA A 9 12.07 0.86 2.57
C ALA A 9 10.74 1.22 3.23
N ILE A 10 9.81 1.75 2.43
CA ILE A 10 8.38 1.75 2.71
C ILE A 10 7.75 0.76 1.74
N MET A 11 7.07 -0.26 2.27
CA MET A 11 6.42 -1.27 1.46
C MET A 11 4.95 -0.92 1.25
N LEU A 12 4.51 -0.94 -0.01
CA LEU A 12 3.11 -0.83 -0.36
C LEU A 12 2.60 -2.24 -0.67
N PHE A 13 1.84 -2.84 0.25
CA PHE A 13 1.27 -4.18 0.09
C PHE A 13 -0.23 -4.09 -0.13
N GLY A 14 -0.77 -4.83 -1.10
CA GLY A 14 -2.19 -4.78 -1.40
C GLY A 14 -2.52 -5.45 -2.72
N ASP A 15 -3.59 -5.02 -3.38
CA ASP A 15 -4.06 -5.60 -4.64
C ASP A 15 -3.72 -4.75 -5.88
N SER A 16 -4.56 -4.82 -6.93
CA SER A 16 -4.40 -4.04 -8.16
C SER A 16 -4.42 -2.53 -7.91
N LEU A 17 -5.10 -2.05 -6.86
CA LEU A 17 -5.07 -0.64 -6.45
C LEU A 17 -3.68 -0.22 -5.96
N THR A 18 -2.95 -1.13 -5.31
CA THR A 18 -1.55 -0.93 -4.93
C THR A 18 -0.63 -1.14 -6.12
N GLN A 19 -0.88 -2.15 -6.96
CA GLN A 19 -0.06 -2.51 -8.11
C GLN A 19 0.04 -1.38 -9.14
N ALA A 20 -1.01 -0.57 -9.27
CA ALA A 20 -1.06 0.51 -10.24
C ALA A 20 0.18 1.44 -10.14
N ALA A 21 0.89 1.53 -11.25
CA ALA A 21 2.06 2.39 -11.44
C ALA A 21 1.82 3.39 -12.58
N THR A 22 0.57 3.84 -12.73
CA THR A 22 0.15 4.89 -13.67
C THR A 22 0.50 6.27 -13.15
N ASP A 23 0.39 7.29 -14.00
CA ASP A 23 0.57 8.67 -13.57
C ASP A 23 -0.38 9.03 -12.41
N GLY A 24 0.17 9.66 -11.38
CA GLY A 24 -0.50 10.01 -10.14
C GLY A 24 -0.80 8.85 -9.20
N SER A 25 -0.33 7.62 -9.45
CA SER A 25 -0.61 6.49 -8.57
C SER A 25 0.04 6.65 -7.19
N LEU A 26 -0.42 5.85 -6.22
CA LEU A 26 0.16 5.83 -4.88
C LEU A 26 1.68 5.57 -4.92
N THR A 27 2.13 4.64 -5.76
CA THR A 27 3.55 4.29 -5.87
C THR A 27 4.37 5.49 -6.32
N GLN A 28 3.96 6.16 -7.40
CA GLN A 28 4.64 7.34 -7.89
C GLN A 28 4.71 8.44 -6.82
N ARG A 29 3.56 8.80 -6.23
CA ARG A 29 3.49 9.88 -5.24
C ARG A 29 4.36 9.59 -4.02
N MET A 30 4.35 8.36 -3.53
CA MET A 30 5.21 7.96 -2.40
C MET A 30 6.69 7.96 -2.79
N THR A 31 7.04 7.57 -4.02
CA THR A 31 8.44 7.59 -4.50
C THR A 31 8.98 9.01 -4.59
N GLU A 32 8.17 9.94 -5.11
CA GLU A 32 8.50 11.36 -5.16
C GLU A 32 8.64 11.93 -3.74
N TYR A 33 7.71 11.60 -2.84
CA TYR A 33 7.67 12.13 -1.47
C TYR A 33 8.85 11.68 -0.60
N TYR A 34 9.31 10.43 -0.76
CA TYR A 34 10.42 9.85 0.00
C TYR A 34 11.77 9.85 -0.73
N MET A 35 11.88 10.63 -1.80
CA MET A 35 13.08 10.65 -2.65
C MET A 35 14.37 10.83 -1.83
N ARG A 36 15.33 9.92 -2.03
CA ARG A 36 16.62 9.85 -1.30
C ARG A 36 16.51 9.61 0.22
N ARG A 37 15.34 9.18 0.73
CA ARG A 37 15.11 8.84 2.15
C ARG A 37 14.80 7.36 2.36
N CYS A 38 13.81 6.88 1.63
CA CYS A 38 13.36 5.49 1.63
C CYS A 38 13.10 5.04 0.19
N ASP A 39 13.39 3.76 -0.09
CA ASP A 39 12.90 3.13 -1.30
C ASP A 39 11.41 2.80 -1.14
N ILE A 40 10.64 2.93 -2.21
CA ILE A 40 9.25 2.49 -2.23
C ILE A 40 9.18 1.13 -2.91
N VAL A 41 8.73 0.13 -2.16
CA VAL A 41 8.65 -1.26 -2.61
C VAL A 41 7.19 -1.61 -2.84
N ASN A 42 6.77 -1.61 -4.11
CA ASN A 42 5.41 -2.00 -4.50
C ASN A 42 5.26 -3.53 -4.54
N ARG A 43 4.26 -4.03 -3.81
CA ARG A 43 3.84 -5.43 -3.70
C ARG A 43 2.32 -5.54 -3.84
N GLY A 44 1.81 -5.09 -4.98
CA GLY A 44 0.41 -5.25 -5.39
C GLY A 44 0.14 -6.61 -6.04
N TYR A 45 -0.66 -7.44 -5.38
CA TYR A 45 -1.09 -8.78 -5.79
C TYR A 45 -2.59 -8.96 -5.50
N GLY A 46 -3.40 -9.32 -6.50
CA GLY A 46 -4.84 -9.46 -6.31
C GLY A 46 -5.28 -10.71 -5.52
N GLY A 47 -6.38 -10.58 -4.78
CA GLY A 47 -7.21 -11.70 -4.28
C GLY A 47 -6.84 -12.32 -2.93
N GLU A 48 -7.48 -13.47 -2.63
CA GLU A 48 -7.37 -14.26 -1.38
C GLU A 48 -5.93 -14.69 -1.01
N LEU A 49 -5.00 -14.57 -1.95
CA LEU A 49 -3.62 -15.04 -1.82
C LEU A 49 -2.72 -14.12 -0.97
N ALA A 50 -3.28 -13.12 -0.29
CA ALA A 50 -2.50 -12.15 0.48
C ALA A 50 -1.53 -12.80 1.49
N ILE A 51 -1.97 -13.82 2.24
CA ILE A 51 -1.11 -14.52 3.22
C ILE A 51 0.06 -15.24 2.54
N PRO A 52 -0.16 -16.22 1.63
CA PRO A 52 0.95 -16.94 1.02
C PRO A 52 1.86 -16.02 0.20
N VAL A 53 1.33 -14.94 -0.38
CA VAL A 53 2.15 -13.93 -1.06
C VAL A 53 3.02 -13.16 -0.05
N PHE A 54 2.45 -12.71 1.07
CA PHE A 54 3.19 -11.99 2.11
C PHE A 54 4.41 -12.80 2.58
N GLU A 55 4.22 -14.11 2.78
CA GLU A 55 5.28 -15.04 3.18
C GLU A 55 6.46 -15.12 2.19
N GLN A 56 6.24 -14.75 0.92
CA GLN A 56 7.31 -14.69 -0.09
C GLN A 56 7.95 -13.31 -0.19
N VAL A 57 7.18 -12.24 0.02
CA VAL A 57 7.60 -10.87 -0.34
C VAL A 57 8.05 -10.03 0.84
N PHE A 58 7.64 -10.38 2.06
CA PHE A 58 8.16 -9.78 3.27
C PHE A 58 9.29 -10.65 3.81
N ALA A 59 10.49 -10.08 3.93
CA ALA A 59 11.65 -10.83 4.38
C ALA A 59 11.43 -11.40 5.80
N THR A 60 12.07 -12.52 6.12
CA THR A 60 12.11 -13.02 7.50
C THR A 60 13.02 -12.15 8.37
N ARG A 61 12.84 -12.24 9.68
CA ARG A 61 13.71 -11.65 10.70
C ARG A 61 15.16 -12.06 10.48
N GLU A 62 15.40 -13.35 10.27
CA GLU A 62 16.75 -13.88 10.01
C GLU A 62 17.38 -13.24 8.76
N ALA A 63 16.62 -13.12 7.66
CA ALA A 63 17.13 -12.49 6.44
C ALA A 63 17.48 -11.00 6.65
N ARG A 64 16.69 -10.26 7.45
CA ARG A 64 17.00 -8.88 7.83
C ARG A 64 18.22 -8.78 8.73
N GLU A 65 18.32 -9.61 9.78
CA GLU A 65 19.45 -9.62 10.72
C GLU A 65 20.78 -9.99 10.02
N LYS A 66 20.74 -10.82 8.97
CA LYS A 66 21.89 -11.12 8.12
C LYS A 66 22.21 -10.06 7.07
N GLY A 67 21.40 -8.99 6.98
CA GLY A 67 21.57 -7.91 6.01
C GLY A 67 21.24 -8.29 4.56
N TYR A 68 20.47 -9.35 4.35
CA TYR A 68 20.03 -9.79 3.01
C TYR A 68 18.80 -9.05 2.50
N ALA A 69 18.10 -8.33 3.38
CA ALA A 69 16.91 -7.56 3.07
C ALA A 69 16.97 -6.17 3.67
N GLN A 70 16.25 -5.23 3.06
CA GLN A 70 16.02 -3.89 3.60
C GLN A 70 15.21 -3.94 4.89
N HIS A 71 15.46 -2.99 5.78
CA HIS A 71 14.52 -2.72 6.87
C HIS A 71 13.32 -1.98 6.30
N VAL A 72 12.13 -2.55 6.49
CA VAL A 72 10.87 -1.89 6.15
C VAL A 72 10.49 -1.00 7.34
N LYS A 73 10.44 0.32 7.16
CA LYS A 73 10.07 1.26 8.22
C LYS A 73 8.56 1.45 8.34
N LEU A 74 7.85 1.28 7.23
CA LEU A 74 6.40 1.36 7.15
C LEU A 74 5.90 0.36 6.11
N ILE A 75 4.79 -0.31 6.40
CA ILE A 75 4.01 -1.08 5.44
C ILE A 75 2.57 -0.57 5.42
N THR A 76 2.05 -0.32 4.23
CA THR A 76 0.60 -0.18 4.02
C THR A 76 0.03 -1.53 3.61
N ILE A 77 -1.14 -1.91 4.14
CA ILE A 77 -1.90 -3.07 3.69
C ILE A 77 -3.23 -2.57 3.15
N TRP A 78 -3.45 -2.73 1.84
CA TRP A 78 -4.64 -2.25 1.14
C TRP A 78 -5.32 -3.38 0.38
N LEU A 79 -6.29 -4.01 1.03
CA LEU A 79 -7.03 -5.19 0.57
C LEU A 79 -8.52 -5.02 0.90
N GLY A 80 -9.38 -5.86 0.31
CA GLY A 80 -10.83 -5.83 0.54
C GLY A 80 -11.64 -5.56 -0.73
N ALA A 81 -11.07 -4.88 -1.72
CA ALA A 81 -11.77 -4.57 -2.97
C ALA A 81 -12.05 -5.83 -3.82
N ASN A 82 -11.19 -6.84 -3.72
CA ASN A 82 -11.37 -8.14 -4.35
C ASN A 82 -12.11 -9.12 -3.44
N ASP A 83 -11.81 -9.12 -2.14
CA ASP A 83 -12.47 -9.95 -1.13
C ASP A 83 -13.98 -9.72 -1.08
N ALA A 84 -14.41 -8.47 -1.29
CA ALA A 84 -15.80 -8.04 -1.27
C ALA A 84 -16.60 -8.33 -2.56
N THR A 85 -16.07 -9.13 -3.50
CA THR A 85 -16.88 -9.60 -4.61
C THR A 85 -18.06 -10.45 -4.11
N LEU A 86 -19.12 -10.55 -4.89
CA LEU A 86 -20.31 -11.33 -4.53
C LEU A 86 -19.94 -12.82 -4.32
N PRO A 87 -20.72 -13.57 -3.52
CA PRO A 87 -20.55 -15.01 -3.36
C PRO A 87 -20.45 -15.73 -4.72
N ASP A 88 -19.77 -16.89 -4.71
CA ASP A 88 -19.52 -17.74 -5.89
C ASP A 88 -18.59 -17.13 -6.96
N THR A 89 -17.98 -15.97 -6.68
CA THR A 89 -16.92 -15.41 -7.52
C THR A 89 -15.54 -15.89 -7.04
N PRO A 90 -14.55 -16.08 -7.94
CA PRO A 90 -13.24 -16.65 -7.56
C PRO A 90 -12.41 -15.82 -6.56
N GLN A 91 -12.76 -14.54 -6.34
CA GLN A 91 -12.03 -13.65 -5.43
C GLN A 91 -12.77 -13.43 -4.11
N TYR A 92 -13.97 -13.98 -3.96
CA TYR A 92 -14.78 -13.79 -2.77
C TYR A 92 -14.10 -14.42 -1.56
N VAL A 93 -13.96 -13.64 -0.50
CA VAL A 93 -13.46 -14.11 0.80
C VAL A 93 -14.50 -13.76 1.85
N PRO A 94 -15.08 -14.73 2.58
CA PRO A 94 -16.07 -14.42 3.62
C PRO A 94 -15.57 -13.37 4.62
N LEU A 95 -16.43 -12.46 5.06
CA LEU A 95 -16.05 -11.29 5.87
C LEU A 95 -15.24 -11.65 7.12
N ASP A 96 -15.63 -12.68 7.87
CA ASP A 96 -14.88 -13.14 9.05
C ASP A 96 -13.48 -13.66 8.71
N ARG A 97 -13.35 -14.32 7.55
CA ARG A 97 -12.05 -14.78 7.04
C ARG A 97 -11.20 -13.60 6.57
N TYR A 98 -11.79 -12.61 5.90
CA TYR A 98 -11.10 -11.36 5.54
C TYR A 98 -10.54 -10.67 6.80
N LYS A 99 -11.36 -10.48 7.85
CA LYS A 99 -10.92 -9.90 9.13
C LYS A 99 -9.77 -10.72 9.76
N SER A 100 -9.92 -12.04 9.77
CA SER A 100 -8.90 -12.96 10.30
C SER A 100 -7.58 -12.87 9.52
N ASN A 101 -7.66 -12.77 8.19
CA ASN A 101 -6.48 -12.64 7.32
C ASN A 101 -5.74 -11.33 7.58
N LEU A 102 -6.45 -10.20 7.68
CA LEU A 102 -5.84 -8.92 8.03
C LEU A 102 -5.17 -8.96 9.41
N ALA A 103 -5.83 -9.54 10.41
CA ALA A 103 -5.27 -9.71 11.74
C ALA A 103 -4.03 -10.61 11.73
N GLN A 104 -4.01 -11.66 10.90
CA GLN A 104 -2.86 -12.53 10.73
C GLN A 104 -1.67 -11.82 10.09
N LEU A 105 -1.87 -11.02 9.03
CA LEU A 105 -0.82 -10.20 8.42
C LEU A 105 -0.20 -9.22 9.42
N ILE A 106 -1.03 -8.62 10.28
CA ILE A 106 -0.56 -7.75 11.36
C ILE A 106 0.25 -8.55 12.39
N ARG A 107 -0.24 -9.73 12.79
CA ARG A 107 0.43 -10.60 13.74
C ARG A 107 1.80 -11.07 13.25
N TYR A 108 1.96 -11.38 11.97
CA TYR A 108 3.26 -11.74 11.38
C TYR A 108 4.35 -10.71 11.67
N ILE A 109 4.01 -9.42 11.64
CA ILE A 109 4.98 -8.36 11.89
C ILE A 109 5.14 -8.07 13.40
N LYS A 110 4.04 -8.17 14.18
CA LYS A 110 4.01 -7.74 15.59
C LYS A 110 4.34 -8.82 16.62
N ASP A 111 4.17 -10.10 16.31
CA ASP A 111 4.35 -11.20 17.26
C ASP A 111 5.83 -11.60 17.36
N PRO A 112 6.47 -11.53 18.55
CA PRO A 112 7.88 -11.90 18.72
C PRO A 112 8.21 -13.34 18.33
N SER A 113 7.21 -14.23 18.28
CA SER A 113 7.37 -15.63 17.86
C SER A 113 7.31 -15.83 16.34
N SER A 114 6.92 -14.80 15.57
CA SER A 114 6.82 -14.91 14.13
C SER A 114 8.19 -14.80 13.45
N ASP A 115 8.39 -15.62 12.42
CA ASP A 115 9.55 -15.50 11.52
C ASP A 115 9.63 -14.14 10.82
N TYR A 116 8.53 -13.40 10.74
CA TYR A 116 8.47 -12.08 10.11
C TYR A 116 8.57 -10.93 11.11
N TYR A 117 8.76 -11.21 12.40
CA TYR A 117 8.76 -10.21 13.47
C TYR A 117 9.64 -9.00 13.15
N SER A 118 9.03 -7.82 13.17
CA SER A 118 9.70 -6.55 12.94
C SER A 118 9.02 -5.46 13.78
N PRO A 119 9.40 -5.32 15.07
CA PRO A 119 8.71 -4.43 16.00
C PRO A 119 8.85 -2.94 15.65
N GLU A 120 9.84 -2.59 14.84
CA GLU A 120 10.02 -1.22 14.36
C GLU A 120 9.13 -0.87 13.16
N THR A 121 8.68 -1.87 12.39
CA THR A 121 7.86 -1.65 11.20
C THR A 121 6.51 -1.06 11.61
N LYS A 122 6.23 0.16 11.15
CA LYS A 122 4.91 0.78 11.32
C LYS A 122 3.93 0.16 10.33
N MET A 123 2.66 0.04 10.71
CA MET A 123 1.63 -0.57 9.89
C MET A 123 0.45 0.36 9.75
N ILE A 124 -0.05 0.50 8.53
CA ILE A 124 -1.28 1.24 8.21
C ILE A 124 -2.19 0.34 7.38
N LEU A 125 -3.43 0.13 7.82
CA LEU A 125 -4.46 -0.43 6.95
C LEU A 125 -5.12 0.68 6.13
N ILE A 126 -5.41 0.40 4.85
CA ILE A 126 -6.21 1.29 4.01
C ILE A 126 -7.46 0.50 3.63
N ASN A 127 -8.64 1.08 3.87
CA ASN A 127 -9.89 0.41 3.50
C ASN A 127 -10.17 0.48 1.99
N ALA A 128 -11.04 -0.41 1.51
CA ALA A 128 -11.46 -0.38 0.10
C ALA A 128 -12.16 0.94 -0.25
N PRO A 129 -11.91 1.52 -1.43
CA PRO A 129 -12.63 2.71 -1.88
C PRO A 129 -14.10 2.38 -2.23
N PRO A 130 -14.95 3.41 -2.45
CA PRO A 130 -16.26 3.23 -3.05
C PRO A 130 -16.18 2.56 -4.42
N ILE A 131 -17.29 1.98 -4.86
CA ILE A 131 -17.41 1.37 -6.20
C ILE A 131 -18.58 1.97 -6.97
N ILE A 132 -18.37 2.17 -8.27
CA ILE A 132 -19.42 2.51 -9.25
C ILE A 132 -19.77 1.23 -10.01
N GLU A 133 -20.79 0.54 -9.53
CA GLU A 133 -21.23 -0.78 -9.99
C GLU A 133 -21.48 -0.86 -11.50
N SER A 134 -22.11 0.16 -12.08
CA SER A 134 -22.41 0.23 -13.51
C SER A 134 -21.14 0.38 -14.34
N ALA A 135 -20.30 1.37 -14.01
CA ALA A 135 -19.02 1.61 -14.70
C ALA A 135 -18.10 0.38 -14.63
N TRP A 136 -18.09 -0.33 -13.51
CA TRP A 136 -17.32 -1.56 -13.34
C TRP A 136 -17.76 -2.68 -14.29
N VAL A 137 -19.06 -2.88 -14.44
CA VAL A 137 -19.59 -3.87 -15.37
C VAL A 137 -19.33 -3.45 -16.82
N GLU A 138 -19.55 -2.17 -17.15
CA GLU A 138 -19.32 -1.63 -18.48
C GLU A 138 -17.86 -1.79 -18.91
N ALA A 139 -16.91 -1.38 -18.08
CA ALA A 139 -15.48 -1.51 -18.35
C ALA A 139 -15.04 -2.97 -18.50
N ARG A 140 -15.58 -3.88 -17.70
CA ARG A 140 -15.31 -5.32 -17.86
C ARG A 140 -15.87 -5.87 -19.16
N VAL A 141 -17.08 -5.46 -19.55
CA VAL A 141 -17.69 -5.87 -20.82
C VAL A 141 -16.90 -5.31 -22.01
N GLU A 142 -16.44 -4.06 -21.94
CA GLU A 142 -15.59 -3.45 -22.96
C GLU A 142 -14.27 -4.20 -23.10
N LYS A 143 -13.62 -4.50 -21.97
CA LYS A 143 -12.42 -5.34 -21.94
C LYS A 143 -12.67 -6.71 -22.55
N TRP A 144 -13.74 -7.40 -22.16
CA TRP A 144 -14.11 -8.70 -22.74
C TRP A 144 -14.30 -8.62 -24.26
N LYS A 145 -14.94 -7.55 -24.77
CA LYS A 145 -15.07 -7.32 -26.21
C LYS A 145 -13.72 -7.10 -26.89
N SER A 146 -12.82 -6.30 -26.29
CA SER A 146 -11.50 -6.02 -26.86
C SER A 146 -10.59 -7.26 -26.88
N PHE A 147 -10.84 -8.22 -26.00
CA PHE A 147 -10.18 -9.54 -25.98
C PHE A 147 -10.94 -10.63 -26.76
N GLY A 148 -11.71 -10.26 -27.78
CA GLY A 148 -12.30 -11.22 -28.72
C GLY A 148 -13.61 -11.87 -28.27
N SER A 149 -14.18 -11.44 -27.14
CA SER A 149 -15.46 -11.93 -26.63
C SER A 149 -15.48 -13.45 -26.33
N GLU A 150 -14.33 -14.01 -25.96
CA GLU A 150 -14.22 -15.42 -25.57
C GLU A 150 -14.65 -15.66 -24.12
N GLY A 151 -15.29 -16.80 -23.85
CA GLY A 151 -15.77 -17.17 -22.51
C GLY A 151 -17.05 -16.45 -22.08
N PRO A 152 -17.47 -16.61 -20.80
CA PRO A 152 -18.70 -16.00 -20.30
C PRO A 152 -18.59 -14.47 -20.28
N LYS A 153 -19.64 -13.80 -20.75
CA LYS A 153 -19.73 -12.35 -20.69
C LYS A 153 -19.67 -11.90 -19.22
N PRO A 154 -18.88 -10.86 -18.90
CA PRO A 154 -18.84 -10.30 -17.55
C PRO A 154 -20.21 -9.85 -17.03
N GLU A 155 -20.62 -10.37 -15.88
CA GLU A 155 -21.81 -9.95 -15.13
C GLU A 155 -21.45 -9.16 -13.87
N GLN A 156 -22.42 -8.53 -13.22
CA GLN A 156 -22.18 -7.86 -11.94
C GLN A 156 -21.62 -8.83 -10.92
N ASN A 157 -20.49 -8.45 -10.30
CA ASN A 157 -19.79 -9.29 -9.34
C ASN A 157 -19.40 -8.54 -8.07
N ARG A 158 -19.84 -7.30 -7.90
CA ARG A 158 -19.63 -6.49 -6.71
C ARG A 158 -20.91 -5.73 -6.38
N ASP A 159 -21.10 -5.48 -5.10
CA ASP A 159 -22.18 -4.64 -4.59
C ASP A 159 -21.58 -3.56 -3.68
N ARG A 160 -22.08 -2.32 -3.80
CA ARG A 160 -21.55 -1.19 -3.03
C ARG A 160 -21.73 -1.38 -1.51
N LYS A 161 -22.87 -1.91 -1.07
CA LYS A 161 -23.14 -2.16 0.37
C LYS A 161 -22.25 -3.28 0.89
N VAL A 162 -22.05 -4.34 0.10
CA VAL A 162 -21.09 -5.40 0.46
C VAL A 162 -19.69 -4.83 0.56
N THR A 163 -19.23 -4.07 -0.43
CA THR A 163 -17.90 -3.42 -0.41
C THR A 163 -17.72 -2.54 0.82
N LYS A 164 -18.75 -1.77 1.19
CA LYS A 164 -18.72 -0.95 2.42
C LYS A 164 -18.53 -1.78 3.69
N GLN A 165 -19.15 -2.96 3.80
CA GLN A 165 -18.95 -3.85 4.95
C GLN A 165 -17.47 -4.27 5.10
N TYR A 166 -16.78 -4.58 4.01
CA TYR A 166 -15.35 -4.91 4.04
C TYR A 166 -14.50 -3.68 4.35
N ALA A 167 -14.87 -2.52 3.81
CA ALA A 167 -14.18 -1.27 4.10
C ALA A 167 -14.26 -0.90 5.60
N ASP A 168 -15.42 -1.09 6.23
CA ASP A 168 -15.61 -0.86 7.66
C ASP A 168 -14.87 -1.90 8.50
N ALA A 169 -14.91 -3.18 8.09
CA ALA A 169 -14.21 -4.26 8.76
C ALA A 169 -12.68 -4.07 8.77
N ALA A 170 -12.09 -3.50 7.71
CA ALA A 170 -10.67 -3.16 7.67
C ALA A 170 -10.28 -2.17 8.78
N LEU A 171 -11.10 -1.13 8.99
CA LEU A 171 -10.87 -0.12 10.02
C LEU A 171 -11.13 -0.67 11.43
N GLU A 172 -12.12 -1.55 11.57
CA GLU A 172 -12.37 -2.27 12.82
C GLU A 172 -11.15 -3.11 13.21
N VAL A 173 -10.60 -3.91 12.29
CA VAL A 173 -9.39 -4.70 12.53
C VAL A 173 -8.20 -3.80 12.86
N ALA A 174 -8.02 -2.68 12.16
CA ALA A 174 -6.94 -1.74 12.46
C ALA A 174 -7.00 -1.29 13.93
N LYS A 175 -8.20 -0.89 14.38
CA LYS A 175 -8.45 -0.46 15.75
C LYS A 175 -8.23 -1.60 16.76
N GLU A 176 -8.79 -2.78 16.52
CA GLU A 176 -8.66 -3.96 17.40
C GLU A 176 -7.20 -4.41 17.56
N GLN A 177 -6.42 -4.36 16.48
CA GLN A 177 -5.02 -4.76 16.48
C GLN A 177 -4.06 -3.64 16.93
N GLY A 178 -4.59 -2.45 17.23
CA GLY A 178 -3.79 -1.29 17.65
C GLY A 178 -2.79 -0.86 16.58
N VAL A 179 -3.24 -0.78 15.32
CA VAL A 179 -2.49 -0.19 14.19
C VAL A 179 -3.30 0.97 13.61
N GLU A 180 -2.66 1.82 12.82
CA GLU A 180 -3.33 2.97 12.23
C GLU A 180 -4.15 2.56 10.99
N GLY A 181 -5.19 3.33 10.67
CA GLY A 181 -6.07 3.09 9.55
C GLY A 181 -6.38 4.35 8.75
N VAL A 182 -6.40 4.24 7.43
CA VAL A 182 -6.87 5.30 6.51
C VAL A 182 -8.27 4.95 6.04
N ASP A 183 -9.24 5.81 6.37
CA ASP A 183 -10.60 5.74 5.84
C ASP A 183 -10.69 6.44 4.49
N LEU A 184 -10.21 5.74 3.46
CA LEU A 184 -10.25 6.20 2.08
C LEU A 184 -11.69 6.31 1.56
N TRP A 185 -12.58 5.40 1.99
CA TRP A 185 -14.00 5.48 1.62
C TRP A 185 -14.58 6.85 1.93
N THR A 186 -14.52 7.24 3.20
CA THR A 186 -15.08 8.51 3.65
C THR A 186 -14.37 9.70 2.98
N ALA A 187 -13.04 9.63 2.81
CA ALA A 187 -12.28 10.69 2.17
C ALA A 187 -12.71 10.95 0.72
N ILE A 188 -12.93 9.89 -0.08
CA ILE A 188 -13.42 10.02 -1.46
C ILE A 188 -14.85 10.56 -1.48
N VAL A 189 -15.75 10.02 -0.64
CA VAL A 189 -17.15 10.46 -0.59
C VAL A 189 -17.27 11.93 -0.21
N GLN A 190 -16.44 12.40 0.73
CA GLN A 190 -16.39 13.81 1.11
C GLN A 190 -15.90 14.69 -0.04
N ALA A 191 -14.85 14.28 -0.76
CA ALA A 191 -14.34 15.03 -1.91
C ALA A 191 -15.35 15.08 -3.07
N ALA A 192 -16.06 13.98 -3.31
CA ALA A 192 -17.11 13.86 -4.32
C ALA A 192 -18.40 14.62 -3.95
N GLY A 193 -18.60 14.94 -2.66
CA GLY A 193 -19.85 15.52 -2.16
C GLY A 193 -21.01 14.53 -2.09
N GLY A 194 -20.74 13.22 -2.13
CA GLY A 194 -21.75 12.17 -2.08
C GLY A 194 -21.31 10.84 -2.71
N GLU A 195 -22.18 9.84 -2.64
CA GLU A 195 -21.94 8.48 -3.16
C GLU A 195 -22.62 8.21 -4.52
N GLY A 196 -23.13 9.25 -5.19
CA GLY A 196 -23.73 9.13 -6.51
C GLY A 196 -22.68 8.77 -7.57
N ALA A 197 -23.06 7.96 -8.56
CA ALA A 197 -22.15 7.53 -9.62
C ALA A 197 -21.47 8.72 -10.34
N ASP A 198 -22.24 9.75 -10.71
CA ASP A 198 -21.73 10.95 -11.37
C ASP A 198 -20.76 11.75 -10.48
N GLN A 199 -20.99 11.73 -9.17
CA GLN A 199 -20.13 12.41 -8.19
C GLN A 199 -18.80 11.68 -8.00
N LEU A 200 -18.84 10.35 -8.01
CA LEU A 200 -17.67 9.50 -7.85
C LEU A 200 -16.86 9.37 -9.15
N ALA A 201 -17.49 9.47 -10.32
CA ALA A 201 -16.88 9.22 -11.63
C ALA A 201 -15.51 9.89 -11.87
N PRO A 202 -15.24 11.14 -11.42
CA PRO A 202 -13.92 11.76 -11.60
C PRO A 202 -12.77 11.04 -10.89
N TYR A 203 -13.07 10.24 -9.87
CA TYR A 203 -12.08 9.56 -9.03
C TYR A 203 -11.80 8.12 -9.45
N PHE A 204 -12.55 7.58 -10.43
CA PHE A 204 -12.43 6.19 -10.88
C PHE A 204 -12.45 6.10 -12.41
N TYR A 205 -11.51 5.36 -13.01
CA TYR A 205 -11.49 5.23 -14.47
C TYR A 205 -12.33 4.06 -15.00
N ASP A 206 -12.61 3.07 -14.16
CA ASP A 206 -13.43 1.89 -14.50
C ASP A 206 -14.46 1.56 -13.41
N GLY A 207 -14.74 2.51 -12.52
CA GLY A 207 -15.63 2.32 -11.39
C GLY A 207 -15.03 1.61 -10.17
N LEU A 208 -13.82 1.06 -10.25
CA LEU A 208 -13.12 0.44 -9.11
C LEU A 208 -11.73 1.04 -8.88
N HIS A 209 -10.94 1.15 -9.93
CA HIS A 209 -9.58 1.65 -9.86
C HIS A 209 -9.52 3.17 -9.96
N LEU A 210 -8.61 3.76 -9.20
CA LEU A 210 -8.54 5.20 -9.01
C LEU A 210 -7.88 5.91 -10.20
N THR A 211 -8.38 7.10 -10.51
CA THR A 211 -7.67 8.10 -11.33
C THR A 211 -6.55 8.77 -10.53
N SER A 212 -5.77 9.65 -11.17
CA SER A 212 -4.77 10.48 -10.49
C SER A 212 -5.39 11.31 -9.36
N GLU A 213 -6.61 11.81 -9.57
CA GLU A 213 -7.42 12.56 -8.61
C GLU A 213 -7.84 11.69 -7.42
N GLY A 214 -8.29 10.45 -7.67
CA GLY A 214 -8.61 9.49 -6.62
C GLY A 214 -7.38 9.15 -5.77
N TYR A 215 -6.24 8.90 -6.40
CA TYR A 215 -4.98 8.68 -5.69
C TYR A 215 -4.46 9.91 -4.95
N ALA A 216 -4.76 11.14 -5.42
CA ALA A 216 -4.38 12.36 -4.70
C ALA A 216 -5.04 12.44 -3.32
N ILE A 217 -6.32 12.04 -3.22
CA ILE A 217 -7.05 11.98 -1.96
C ILE A 217 -6.40 10.98 -1.01
N LEU A 218 -6.12 9.76 -1.50
CA LEU A 218 -5.45 8.73 -0.71
C LEU A 218 -4.08 9.21 -0.23
N PHE A 219 -3.26 9.76 -1.14
CA PHE A 219 -1.92 10.22 -0.82
C PHE A 219 -1.95 11.28 0.28
N LYS A 220 -2.83 12.28 0.17
CA LYS A 220 -2.98 13.31 1.20
C LYS A 220 -3.35 12.70 2.57
N ALA A 221 -4.38 11.85 2.60
CA ALA A 221 -4.82 11.22 3.85
C ALA A 221 -3.70 10.37 4.48
N LEU A 222 -2.97 9.61 3.66
CA LEU A 222 -1.87 8.76 4.10
C LEU A 222 -0.67 9.59 4.58
N SER A 223 -0.24 10.62 3.84
CA SER A 223 0.89 11.46 4.21
C SER A 223 0.64 12.23 5.50
N ASP A 224 -0.56 12.79 5.67
CA ASP A 224 -0.96 13.51 6.88
C ASP A 224 -0.95 12.55 8.10
N LEU A 225 -1.46 11.33 7.92
CA LEU A 225 -1.44 10.30 8.96
C LEU A 225 0.00 9.90 9.34
N ILE A 226 0.87 9.69 8.34
CA ILE A 226 2.27 9.31 8.60
C ILE A 226 2.99 10.40 9.39
N VAL A 227 2.89 11.67 8.98
CA VAL A 227 3.55 12.78 9.68
C VAL A 227 3.03 12.94 11.11
N SER A 228 1.72 12.77 11.31
CA SER A 228 1.08 12.89 12.62
C SER A 228 1.45 11.74 13.58
N LYS A 229 1.41 10.49 13.10
CA LYS A 229 1.55 9.29 13.94
C LYS A 229 2.97 8.77 14.01
N PHE A 230 3.75 8.98 12.96
CA PHE A 230 5.11 8.47 12.81
C PHE A 230 6.04 9.62 12.39
N PRO A 231 6.26 10.63 13.25
CA PRO A 231 7.02 11.83 12.88
C PRO A 231 8.47 11.55 12.44
N GLY A 232 9.06 10.43 12.87
CA GLY A 232 10.36 9.97 12.37
C GLY A 232 10.36 9.52 10.89
N LEU A 233 9.19 9.38 10.29
CA LEU A 233 8.98 9.11 8.86
C LEU A 233 8.50 10.35 8.09
N ASN A 234 8.58 11.55 8.68
CA ASN A 234 8.34 12.78 7.93
C ASN A 234 9.53 13.04 6.98
N PRO A 235 9.35 12.97 5.65
CA PRO A 235 10.46 13.12 4.71
C PRO A 235 11.14 14.49 4.75
N GLU A 236 10.48 15.54 5.25
CA GLU A 236 11.06 16.87 5.42
C GLU A 236 12.16 16.90 6.49
N THR A 237 12.03 16.06 7.53
CA THR A 237 12.97 16.00 8.65
C THR A 237 13.87 14.76 8.62
N MET A 238 13.51 13.74 7.83
CA MET A 238 14.37 12.59 7.64
C MET A 238 15.71 12.99 7.00
N PRO A 239 16.84 12.41 7.45
CA PRO A 239 18.13 12.66 6.82
C PRO A 239 18.21 12.04 5.43
N MET A 240 18.82 12.76 4.47
CA MET A 240 19.16 12.17 3.17
C MET A 240 20.12 11.00 3.38
N ARG A 241 19.94 9.89 2.66
CA ARG A 241 20.87 8.75 2.74
C ARG A 241 22.26 9.05 2.19
N MET A 242 22.34 10.01 1.28
CA MET A 242 23.59 10.50 0.69
C MET A 242 23.68 12.01 0.85
N PRO A 243 24.90 12.58 0.99
CA PRO A 243 25.10 14.00 1.18
C PRO A 243 24.45 14.81 0.06
N HIS A 244 23.99 16.02 0.36
CA HIS A 244 23.61 16.94 -0.70
C HIS A 244 24.88 17.38 -1.45
N TRP A 245 24.80 17.58 -2.77
CA TRP A 245 25.99 17.91 -3.56
C TRP A 245 26.69 19.18 -3.08
N ALA A 246 25.92 20.13 -2.53
CA ALA A 246 26.44 21.38 -1.98
C ALA A 246 27.22 21.20 -0.67
N ASP A 247 27.05 20.07 0.02
CA ASP A 247 27.75 19.76 1.28
C ASP A 247 29.01 18.92 1.04
N VAL A 248 29.35 18.64 -0.23
CA VAL A 248 30.51 17.83 -0.61
C VAL A 248 31.63 18.77 -1.04
N ASP A 249 32.78 18.66 -0.38
CA ASP A 249 34.02 19.24 -0.90
C ASP A 249 34.37 18.56 -2.23
N LEU A 250 34.21 19.28 -3.34
CA LEU A 250 34.47 18.74 -4.68
C LEU A 250 35.96 18.47 -4.93
N ALA A 251 36.87 19.06 -4.17
CA ALA A 251 38.29 18.73 -4.23
C ALA A 251 38.61 17.42 -3.49
N ASN A 252 37.82 17.07 -2.46
CA ASN A 252 37.96 15.83 -1.70
C ASN A 252 36.60 15.13 -1.43
N PRO A 253 35.87 14.68 -2.46
CA PRO A 253 34.49 14.23 -2.30
C PRO A 253 34.38 12.93 -1.48
N ARG A 254 35.43 12.09 -1.47
CA ARG A 254 35.42 10.77 -0.82
C ARG A 254 35.14 10.82 0.68
N GLU A 255 35.58 11.88 1.34
CA GLU A 255 35.43 12.03 2.80
C GLU A 255 33.96 12.03 3.22
N ALA A 256 33.10 12.75 2.49
CA ALA A 256 31.66 12.82 2.75
C ALA A 256 30.98 11.45 2.62
N PHE A 257 31.41 10.60 1.68
CA PHE A 257 30.83 9.27 1.46
C PHE A 257 31.40 8.19 2.38
N GLU A 258 32.66 8.28 2.82
CA GLU A 258 33.21 7.35 3.81
C GLU A 258 32.52 7.51 5.18
N LYS A 259 32.11 8.73 5.55
CA LYS A 259 31.29 8.96 6.75
C LYS A 259 29.95 8.23 6.67
N VAL A 260 29.26 8.32 5.53
CA VAL A 260 27.99 7.62 5.27
C VAL A 260 28.19 6.11 5.30
N LYS A 261 29.25 5.61 4.64
CA LYS A 261 29.58 4.18 4.61
C LYS A 261 29.84 3.63 6.02
N LYS A 262 30.54 4.37 6.87
CA LYS A 262 30.79 3.98 8.27
C LYS A 262 29.50 3.97 9.09
N GLY A 263 28.68 5.03 9.01
CA GLY A 263 27.39 5.08 9.71
C GLY A 263 26.46 3.94 9.31
N ARG A 264 26.42 3.61 8.01
CA ARG A 264 25.66 2.45 7.49
C ARG A 264 26.13 1.13 8.08
N LEU A 265 27.45 0.89 8.12
CA LEU A 265 28.01 -0.35 8.67
C LEU A 265 27.82 -0.47 10.19
N ALA A 266 27.63 0.65 10.88
CA ALA A 266 27.34 0.70 12.31
C ALA A 266 25.84 0.66 12.64
N GLY A 267 24.94 0.73 11.64
CA GLY A 267 23.49 0.80 11.86
C GLY A 267 23.00 2.15 12.38
N GLU A 268 23.78 3.22 12.19
CA GLU A 268 23.57 4.56 12.77
C GLU A 268 22.88 5.54 11.80
N LEU A 269 22.43 5.06 10.63
CA LEU A 269 21.76 5.88 9.59
C LEU A 269 20.28 5.56 9.45
#